data_AF-A0A934H6A5-F1
#
_entry.id   AF-A0A934H6A5-F1
#
_cell.length_a   1.000
_cell.length_b   1.000
_cell.length_c   1.000
_cell.angle_alpha   90.00
_cell.angle_beta   90.00
_cell.angle_gamma   90.00
#
_symmetry.space_group_name_H-M   'P 1'
#
loop_
_entity.id
_entity.type
_entity.pdbx_description
1 polymer ?
#
loop_
_entity_poly.entity_id
_entity_poly.type
_entity_poly.pdbx_seq_one_letter_code
_entity_poly.pdbx_strand_id
1 'polypeptide(L)'
;MYFSRNISPETAAMWGVFSILFSAIIAFSSIKELLILPSEPQRMSIAEAKSLVAEKRQWVILNDIQWDCSQVFHFDRRKNDTTYIVFTDEGKNILGLALFGGIKDCQKVTQAEVAGVLDLATTGSDVKSIYERLAENGIDIAQHQADGTLLTLCTFCGRKNSITGVWLSVFFLISGFLLFIPLIKANKARKTANQFMKRNILRL
;
A
#
# COMPACT_ATOMS: atom_id res chain seq x y z
N MET A 1 4.78 6.38 29.14
CA MET A 1 5.37 7.12 28.01
C MET A 1 6.34 8.16 28.55
N TYR A 2 7.65 7.88 28.48
CA TYR A 2 8.69 8.87 28.77
C TYR A 2 8.72 9.88 27.63
N PHE A 3 8.00 10.98 27.74
CA PHE A 3 8.25 12.14 26.88
C PHE A 3 9.64 12.66 27.25
N SER A 4 10.61 12.43 26.36
CA SER A 4 11.96 13.01 26.43
C SER A 4 11.84 14.50 26.77
N ARG A 5 12.34 14.87 27.95
CA ARG A 5 12.21 16.23 28.49
C ARG A 5 13.02 17.28 27.73
N ASN A 6 13.78 16.93 26.69
CA ASN A 6 14.67 17.86 25.98
C ASN A 6 14.74 17.57 24.47
N ILE A 7 13.63 17.72 23.73
CA ILE A 7 13.73 17.89 22.26
C ILE A 7 13.97 19.38 22.01
N SER A 8 15.09 19.74 21.39
CA SER A 8 15.35 21.14 21.03
C SER A 8 14.34 21.62 19.98
N PRO A 9 14.04 22.94 19.92
CA PRO A 9 13.15 23.49 18.90
C PRO A 9 13.61 23.16 17.47
N GLU A 10 14.92 23.09 17.24
CA GLU A 10 15.51 22.73 15.95
C GLU A 10 15.27 21.24 15.62
N THR A 11 15.43 20.34 16.58
CA THR A 11 15.14 18.91 16.39
C THR A 11 13.65 18.66 16.15
N ALA A 12 12.76 19.36 16.86
CA ALA A 12 11.32 19.28 16.63
C ALA A 12 10.96 19.73 15.20
N ALA A 13 11.51 20.85 14.73
CA ALA A 13 11.29 21.34 13.37
C ALA A 13 11.81 20.37 12.31
N MET A 14 12.96 19.71 12.54
CA MET A 14 13.49 18.68 11.65
C MET A 14 12.52 17.48 11.52
N TRP A 15 11.99 16.97 12.64
CA TRP A 15 10.93 15.96 12.61
C TRP A 15 9.65 16.45 11.93
N GLY A 16 9.36 17.76 12.05
CA GLY A 16 8.29 18.42 11.32
C GLY A 16 8.48 18.32 9.81
N VAL A 17 9.66 18.66 9.29
CA VAL A 17 10.01 18.52 7.87
C VAL A 17 9.87 17.07 7.42
N PHE A 18 10.43 16.11 8.16
CA PHE A 18 10.32 14.69 7.81
C PHE A 18 8.85 14.22 7.75
N SER A 19 8.02 14.66 8.70
CA SER A 19 6.60 14.33 8.72
C SER A 19 5.86 14.88 7.49
N ILE A 20 6.15 16.12 7.10
CA ILE A 20 5.55 16.75 5.90
C ILE A 20 6.00 16.02 4.62
N LEU A 21 7.29 15.68 4.51
CA LEU A 21 7.81 14.93 3.36
C LEU A 21 7.17 13.54 3.27
N PHE A 22 7.07 12.84 4.40
CA PHE A 22 6.44 11.52 4.46
C PHE A 22 4.95 11.59 4.10
N SER A 23 4.25 12.62 4.58
CA SER A 23 2.87 12.93 4.15
C SER A 23 2.77 13.06 2.63
N ALA A 24 3.66 13.84 2.00
CA ALA A 24 3.63 14.06 0.55
C ALA A 24 3.81 12.74 -0.23
N ILE A 25 4.73 11.88 0.20
CA ILE A 25 4.97 10.56 -0.42
C ILE A 25 3.73 9.68 -0.31
N ILE A 26 3.15 9.56 0.89
CA ILE A 26 1.93 8.76 1.11
C ILE A 26 0.76 9.31 0.29
N ALA A 27 0.56 10.63 0.31
CA ALA A 27 -0.51 11.30 -0.41
C ALA A 27 -0.40 11.05 -1.92
N PHE A 28 0.79 11.19 -2.49
CA PHE A 28 1.01 11.01 -3.92
C PHE A 28 0.61 9.60 -4.38
N SER A 29 1.10 8.56 -3.70
CA SER A 29 0.77 7.17 -4.03
C SER A 29 -0.72 6.87 -3.85
N SER A 30 -1.31 7.36 -2.76
CA SER A 30 -2.72 7.10 -2.42
C SER A 30 -3.70 7.83 -3.35
N ILE A 31 -3.42 9.09 -3.69
CA ILE A 31 -4.25 9.88 -4.60
C ILE A 31 -4.20 9.29 -6.01
N LYS A 32 -3.02 8.87 -6.47
CA LYS A 32 -2.87 8.21 -7.78
C LYS A 32 -3.76 6.98 -7.88
N GLU A 33 -3.80 6.12 -6.85
CA GLU A 33 -4.70 4.97 -6.84
C GLU A 33 -6.18 5.37 -6.81
N LEU A 34 -6.55 6.40 -6.03
CA LEU A 34 -7.94 6.90 -5.95
C LEU A 34 -8.47 7.44 -7.29
N LEU A 35 -7.59 7.98 -8.12
CA LEU A 35 -7.95 8.50 -9.45
C LEU A 35 -8.14 7.40 -10.49
N ILE A 36 -7.46 6.27 -10.34
CA ILE A 36 -7.49 5.17 -11.32
C ILE A 36 -8.59 4.16 -10.96
N LEU A 37 -8.77 3.85 -9.67
CA LEU A 37 -9.68 2.81 -9.23
C LEU A 37 -11.12 3.31 -9.10
N PRO A 38 -12.12 2.51 -9.48
CA PRO A 38 -13.54 2.86 -9.31
C PRO A 38 -13.90 3.05 -7.83
N SER A 39 -15.03 3.71 -7.55
CA SER A 39 -15.50 3.94 -6.17
C SER A 39 -15.81 2.65 -5.40
N GLU A 40 -16.24 1.63 -6.13
CA GLU A 40 -16.59 0.30 -5.62
C GLU A 40 -16.00 -0.78 -6.54
N PRO A 41 -15.73 -1.99 -6.02
CA PRO A 41 -15.26 -3.08 -6.86
C PRO A 41 -16.32 -3.46 -7.89
N GLN A 42 -15.91 -3.57 -9.15
CA GLN A 42 -16.80 -3.91 -10.26
C GLN A 42 -16.95 -5.43 -10.38
N ARG A 43 -18.18 -5.90 -10.54
CA ARG A 43 -18.46 -7.32 -10.79
C ARG A 43 -18.30 -7.59 -12.28
N MET A 44 -17.48 -8.57 -12.63
CA MET A 44 -17.23 -8.97 -14.02
C MET A 44 -16.76 -10.41 -14.11
N SER A 45 -16.78 -10.98 -15.31
CA SER A 45 -16.14 -12.27 -15.57
C SER A 45 -14.62 -12.12 -15.66
N ILE A 46 -13.88 -13.21 -15.51
CA ILE A 46 -12.42 -13.23 -15.72
C ILE A 46 -12.11 -12.84 -17.17
N ALA A 47 -12.88 -13.31 -18.15
CA ALA A 47 -12.64 -12.99 -19.55
C ALA A 47 -12.74 -11.48 -19.81
N GLU A 48 -13.74 -10.81 -19.22
CA GLU A 48 -13.89 -9.36 -19.27
C GLU A 48 -12.77 -8.65 -18.50
N ALA A 49 -12.43 -9.12 -17.30
CA ALA A 49 -11.36 -8.52 -16.51
C ALA A 49 -10.00 -8.62 -17.22
N LYS A 50 -9.72 -9.73 -17.91
CA LYS A 50 -8.49 -9.97 -18.66
C LYS A 50 -8.36 -9.03 -19.87
N SER A 51 -9.46 -8.67 -20.53
CA SER A 51 -9.41 -7.70 -21.64
C SER A 51 -9.16 -6.28 -21.12
N LEU A 52 -9.73 -5.92 -19.97
CA LEU A 52 -9.61 -4.58 -19.38
C LEU A 52 -8.29 -4.34 -18.64
N VAL A 53 -7.66 -5.39 -18.09
CA VAL A 53 -6.41 -5.25 -17.31
C VAL A 53 -5.19 -4.91 -18.17
N ALA A 54 -5.26 -5.19 -19.49
CA ALA A 54 -4.21 -4.82 -20.43
C ALA A 54 -3.99 -3.30 -20.52
N GLU A 55 -5.04 -2.50 -20.26
CA GLU A 55 -4.98 -1.05 -20.34
C GLU A 55 -4.70 -0.39 -18.99
N LYS A 56 -5.33 -0.92 -17.92
CA LYS A 56 -5.23 -0.35 -16.57
C LYS A 56 -5.59 -1.39 -15.51
N ARG A 57 -5.06 -1.19 -14.30
CA ARG A 57 -5.45 -1.95 -13.10
C ARG A 57 -6.95 -1.85 -12.86
N GLN A 58 -7.56 -2.97 -12.47
CA GLN A 58 -9.00 -3.05 -12.23
C GLN A 58 -9.27 -3.44 -10.78
N TRP A 59 -10.24 -2.81 -10.13
CA TRP A 59 -10.71 -3.27 -8.82
C TRP A 59 -12.00 -4.06 -9.00
N VAL A 60 -11.94 -5.37 -8.77
CA VAL A 60 -12.96 -6.32 -9.27
C VAL A 60 -13.43 -7.31 -8.21
N ILE A 61 -14.62 -7.85 -8.44
CA ILE A 61 -15.13 -9.11 -7.89
C ILE A 61 -15.35 -10.02 -9.11
N LEU A 62 -14.63 -11.14 -9.17
CA LEU A 62 -14.68 -12.07 -10.30
C LEU A 62 -15.78 -13.11 -10.04
N ASN A 63 -16.76 -13.20 -10.94
CA ASN A 63 -17.94 -14.04 -10.74
C ASN A 63 -17.71 -15.54 -11.01
N ASP A 64 -16.77 -15.83 -11.90
CA ASP A 64 -16.46 -17.14 -12.48
C ASP A 64 -15.08 -17.66 -12.05
N ILE A 65 -14.56 -17.14 -10.94
CA ILE A 65 -13.25 -17.55 -10.41
C ILE A 65 -13.31 -18.94 -9.79
N GLN A 66 -12.40 -19.81 -10.23
CA GLN A 66 -12.19 -21.12 -9.60
C GLN A 66 -10.89 -21.11 -8.82
N TRP A 67 -10.97 -21.36 -7.51
CA TRP A 67 -9.81 -21.42 -6.63
C TRP A 67 -9.22 -22.82 -6.63
N ASP A 68 -7.93 -22.94 -6.94
CA ASP A 68 -7.22 -24.21 -6.80
C ASP A 68 -6.67 -24.36 -5.38
N CYS A 69 -7.47 -24.98 -4.51
CA CYS A 69 -7.09 -25.22 -3.12
C CYS A 69 -6.00 -26.30 -2.94
N SER A 70 -5.58 -26.99 -4.00
CA SER A 70 -4.37 -27.83 -3.94
C SER A 70 -3.08 -27.01 -3.97
N GLN A 71 -3.18 -25.74 -4.40
CA GLN A 71 -2.06 -24.82 -4.60
C GLN A 71 -2.19 -23.59 -3.71
N VAL A 72 -2.03 -23.80 -2.39
CA VAL A 72 -2.07 -22.74 -1.38
C VAL A 72 -0.68 -22.58 -0.77
N PHE A 73 -0.18 -21.35 -0.76
CA PHE A 73 1.17 -21.04 -0.26
C PHE A 73 1.10 -20.00 0.84
N HIS A 74 1.69 -20.32 1.98
CA HIS A 74 1.84 -19.39 3.08
C HIS A 74 3.29 -18.96 3.18
N PHE A 75 3.53 -17.66 3.04
CA PHE A 75 4.82 -17.07 3.34
C PHE A 75 4.75 -16.34 4.67
N ASP A 76 5.37 -16.95 5.68
CA ASP A 76 5.71 -16.27 6.92
C ASP A 76 6.89 -15.34 6.63
N ARG A 77 6.59 -14.05 6.49
CA ARG A 77 7.59 -13.00 6.67
C ARG A 77 7.39 -12.51 8.09
N ARG A 78 8.47 -12.46 8.90
CA ARG A 78 8.53 -12.06 10.34
C ARG A 78 7.68 -10.86 10.81
N LYS A 79 7.05 -10.10 9.92
CA LYS A 79 6.17 -8.96 10.21
C LYS A 79 4.83 -8.97 9.47
N ASN A 80 4.61 -9.81 8.45
CA ASN A 80 3.37 -9.88 7.67
C ASN A 80 3.23 -11.27 7.03
N ASP A 81 2.30 -12.08 7.54
CA ASP A 81 1.90 -13.32 6.89
C ASP A 81 1.17 -12.99 5.59
N THR A 82 1.47 -13.73 4.52
CA THR A 82 0.78 -13.60 3.24
C THR A 82 0.42 -14.97 2.71
N THR A 83 -0.80 -15.10 2.19
CA THR A 83 -1.27 -16.32 1.54
C THR A 83 -1.46 -16.08 0.07
N TYR A 84 -0.97 -17.00 -0.74
CA TYR A 84 -1.14 -17.03 -2.19
C TYR A 84 -2.00 -18.21 -2.54
N ILE A 85 -3.03 -17.98 -3.36
CA ILE A 85 -3.94 -19.03 -3.84
C ILE A 85 -4.02 -18.89 -5.35
N VAL A 86 -3.79 -20.00 -6.05
CA VAL A 86 -3.93 -20.04 -7.51
C VAL A 86 -5.41 -19.99 -7.89
N PHE A 87 -5.72 -19.28 -8.97
CA PHE A 87 -7.04 -19.35 -9.58
C PHE A 87 -6.96 -19.75 -11.06
N THR A 88 -7.96 -20.51 -11.48
CA THR A 88 -8.04 -21.15 -12.79
C THR A 88 -9.34 -20.79 -13.52
N ASP A 89 -9.37 -21.08 -14.82
CA ASP A 89 -10.62 -21.10 -15.59
C ASP A 89 -11.39 -22.42 -15.40
N GLU A 90 -12.52 -22.56 -16.10
CA GLU A 90 -13.33 -23.79 -16.12
C GLU A 90 -12.59 -25.02 -16.67
N GLY A 91 -11.60 -24.79 -17.54
CA GLY A 91 -10.73 -25.83 -18.10
C GLY A 91 -9.57 -26.22 -17.19
N LYS A 92 -9.49 -25.66 -15.97
CA LYS A 92 -8.36 -25.80 -15.02
C LYS A 92 -7.03 -25.23 -15.54
N ASN A 93 -7.07 -24.33 -16.52
CA ASN A 93 -5.88 -23.59 -16.92
C ASN A 93 -5.57 -22.53 -15.88
N ILE A 94 -4.29 -22.39 -15.53
CA ILE A 94 -3.86 -21.41 -14.52
C ILE A 94 -3.96 -20.01 -15.12
N LEU A 95 -4.77 -19.16 -14.50
CA LEU A 95 -4.95 -17.78 -14.92
C LEU A 95 -4.08 -16.82 -14.11
N GLY A 96 -3.86 -17.12 -12.84
CA GLY A 96 -3.14 -16.21 -11.96
C GLY A 96 -3.05 -16.63 -10.50
N LEU A 97 -2.55 -15.69 -9.71
CA LEU A 97 -2.37 -15.82 -8.26
C LEU A 97 -3.15 -14.72 -7.55
N ALA A 98 -3.90 -15.08 -6.51
CA ALA A 98 -4.48 -14.12 -5.59
C ALA A 98 -3.63 -13.99 -4.33
N LEU A 99 -3.38 -12.75 -3.93
CA LEU A 99 -2.61 -12.37 -2.77
C LEU A 99 -3.55 -11.95 -1.65
N PHE A 100 -3.43 -12.64 -0.52
CA PHE A 100 -4.18 -12.38 0.70
C PHE A 100 -3.25 -11.94 1.83
N GLY A 101 -3.70 -10.94 2.59
CA GLY A 101 -3.08 -10.57 3.85
C GLY A 101 -3.46 -11.57 4.93
N GLY A 102 -2.46 -12.07 5.66
CA GLY A 102 -2.60 -13.09 6.70
C GLY A 102 -2.67 -14.52 6.17
N ILE A 103 -2.79 -15.47 7.10
CA ILE A 103 -3.06 -16.88 6.80
C ILE A 103 -4.54 -17.02 6.42
N LYS A 104 -4.82 -17.58 5.23
CA LYS A 104 -6.17 -17.84 4.74
C LYS A 104 -6.41 -19.31 4.46
N ASP A 105 -7.60 -19.77 4.85
CA ASP A 105 -8.12 -21.08 4.48
C ASP A 105 -8.81 -20.99 3.12
N CYS A 106 -8.31 -21.73 2.13
CA CYS A 106 -8.83 -21.70 0.77
C CYS A 106 -10.31 -22.11 0.69
N GLN A 107 -10.77 -23.04 1.53
CA GLN A 107 -12.19 -23.43 1.52
C GLN A 107 -13.10 -22.27 1.89
N LYS A 108 -12.68 -21.42 2.84
CA LYS A 108 -13.41 -20.22 3.23
C LYS A 108 -13.35 -19.15 2.15
N VAL A 109 -12.24 -19.04 1.43
CA VAL A 109 -12.08 -18.14 0.29
C VAL A 109 -13.06 -18.50 -0.82
N THR A 110 -13.21 -19.79 -1.14
CA THR A 110 -14.15 -20.27 -2.18
C THR A 110 -15.61 -19.97 -1.85
N GLN A 111 -15.97 -19.88 -0.57
CA GLN A 111 -17.34 -19.58 -0.13
C GLN A 111 -17.62 -18.07 -0.03
N ALA A 112 -16.59 -17.22 -0.15
CA ALA A 112 -16.71 -15.80 0.06
C ALA A 112 -16.59 -15.03 -1.25
N GLU A 113 -17.26 -13.86 -1.31
CA GLU A 113 -17.00 -12.91 -2.38
C GLU A 113 -15.64 -12.24 -2.16
N VAL A 114 -14.71 -12.50 -3.07
CA VAL A 114 -13.35 -11.95 -3.02
C VAL A 114 -13.26 -10.72 -3.90
N ALA A 115 -13.10 -9.56 -3.26
CA ALA A 115 -12.75 -8.32 -3.95
C ALA A 115 -11.24 -8.11 -3.94
N GLY A 116 -10.66 -7.68 -5.06
CA GLY A 116 -9.24 -7.39 -5.15
C GLY A 116 -8.87 -6.55 -6.36
N VAL A 117 -7.69 -5.95 -6.32
CA VAL A 117 -7.11 -5.26 -7.48
C VAL A 117 -6.44 -6.29 -8.38
N LEU A 118 -6.96 -6.43 -9.59
CA LEU A 118 -6.41 -7.25 -10.65
C LEU A 118 -5.39 -6.43 -11.46
N ASP A 119 -4.21 -7.01 -11.67
CA ASP A 119 -3.14 -6.44 -12.48
C ASP A 119 -2.43 -7.54 -13.29
N LEU A 120 -1.70 -7.14 -14.33
CA LEU A 120 -0.79 -8.02 -15.04
C LEU A 120 0.42 -8.32 -14.17
N ALA A 121 0.83 -9.59 -14.14
CA ALA A 121 1.95 -10.08 -13.34
C ALA A 121 3.34 -9.60 -13.84
N THR A 122 3.39 -8.68 -14.80
CA THR A 122 4.59 -8.19 -15.50
C THR A 122 5.39 -7.12 -14.75
N THR A 123 4.89 -6.56 -13.64
CA THR A 123 5.36 -5.25 -13.16
C THR A 123 6.16 -5.23 -11.84
N GLY A 124 6.58 -6.38 -11.27
CA GLY A 124 7.31 -6.37 -9.98
C GLY A 124 8.37 -7.45 -9.80
N SER A 125 9.50 -7.06 -9.18
CA SER A 125 10.56 -7.99 -8.73
C SER A 125 10.05 -9.02 -7.72
N ASP A 126 9.08 -8.65 -6.89
CA ASP A 126 8.46 -9.56 -5.92
C ASP A 126 7.68 -10.68 -6.61
N VAL A 127 6.93 -10.35 -7.66
CA VAL A 127 6.10 -11.32 -8.39
C VAL A 127 6.97 -12.37 -9.09
N LYS A 128 8.07 -11.95 -9.71
CA LYS A 128 9.08 -12.87 -10.27
C LYS A 128 9.64 -13.82 -9.21
N SER A 129 9.99 -13.30 -8.03
CA SER A 129 10.52 -14.14 -6.94
C SER A 129 9.49 -15.12 -6.38
N ILE A 130 8.21 -14.77 -6.40
CA ILE A 130 7.13 -15.67 -6.00
C ILE A 130 6.99 -16.78 -7.03
N TYR A 131 7.00 -16.46 -8.34
CA TYR A 131 6.96 -17.46 -9.40
C TYR A 131 8.18 -18.39 -9.39
N GLU A 132 9.38 -17.86 -9.17
CA GLU A 132 10.60 -18.68 -9.01
C GLU A 132 10.43 -19.65 -7.83
N ARG A 133 9.91 -19.18 -6.69
CA ARG A 133 9.61 -20.05 -5.54
C ARG A 133 8.50 -21.05 -5.81
N LEU A 134 7.51 -20.73 -6.63
CA LEU A 134 6.44 -21.67 -7.02
C LEU A 134 7.00 -22.77 -7.93
N ALA A 135 7.90 -22.40 -8.86
CA ALA A 135 8.61 -23.34 -9.71
C ALA A 135 9.53 -24.27 -8.91
N GLU A 136 10.24 -23.75 -7.89
CA GLU A 136 11.03 -24.56 -6.95
C GLU A 136 10.18 -25.61 -6.19
N ASN A 137 8.88 -25.34 -6.01
CA ASN A 137 7.92 -26.26 -5.37
C ASN A 137 7.19 -27.16 -6.38
N GLY A 138 7.69 -27.26 -7.62
CA GLY A 138 7.19 -28.18 -8.64
C GLY A 138 5.96 -27.69 -9.41
N ILE A 139 5.58 -26.42 -9.26
CA ILE A 139 4.48 -25.82 -10.02
C ILE A 139 5.06 -24.95 -11.14
N ASP A 140 5.17 -25.53 -12.32
CA ASP A 140 5.55 -24.79 -13.51
C ASP A 140 4.33 -24.04 -14.08
N ILE A 141 4.10 -22.85 -13.53
CA ILE A 141 3.05 -21.94 -13.98
C ILE A 141 3.29 -21.52 -15.44
N ALA A 142 4.53 -21.54 -15.93
CA ALA A 142 4.85 -21.19 -17.32
C ALA A 142 4.38 -22.27 -18.31
N GLN A 143 4.28 -23.54 -17.91
CA GLN A 143 3.75 -24.61 -18.75
C GLN A 143 2.22 -24.60 -18.90
N HIS A 144 1.51 -23.95 -17.98
CA HIS A 144 0.04 -23.94 -17.94
C HIS A 144 -0.57 -22.62 -18.46
N GLN A 145 0.26 -21.74 -19.04
CA GLN A 145 -0.19 -20.51 -19.69
C GLN A 145 -0.60 -20.78 -21.13
N ALA A 146 -1.89 -20.63 -21.44
CA ALA A 146 -2.37 -20.65 -22.82
C ALA A 146 -1.89 -19.42 -23.65
N ASP A 147 -1.80 -18.24 -23.01
CA ASP A 147 -1.59 -16.95 -23.71
C ASP A 147 -0.41 -16.12 -23.17
N GLY A 148 0.48 -16.70 -22.37
CA GLY A 148 1.65 -15.99 -21.81
C GLY A 148 1.34 -14.86 -20.81
N THR A 149 0.06 -14.60 -20.51
CA THR A 149 -0.39 -13.49 -19.66
C THR A 149 -0.88 -14.01 -18.32
N LEU A 150 -0.13 -13.74 -17.24
CA LEU A 150 -0.52 -14.08 -15.87
C LEU A 150 -1.16 -12.91 -15.17
N LEU A 151 -2.18 -13.20 -14.37
CA LEU A 151 -2.91 -12.23 -13.58
C LEU A 151 -2.51 -12.30 -12.11
N THR A 152 -2.52 -11.14 -11.46
CA THR A 152 -2.31 -11.01 -10.02
C THR A 152 -3.51 -10.32 -9.40
N LEU A 153 -4.17 -10.96 -8.42
CA LEU A 153 -5.31 -10.39 -7.70
C LEU A 153 -4.92 -10.03 -6.26
N CYS A 154 -4.68 -8.76 -5.96
CA CYS A 154 -4.34 -8.33 -4.61
C CYS A 154 -5.58 -7.91 -3.81
N THR A 155 -5.92 -8.71 -2.79
CA THR A 155 -7.15 -8.52 -1.98
C THR A 155 -7.01 -7.47 -0.88
N PHE A 156 -5.77 -7.14 -0.52
CA PHE A 156 -5.43 -6.03 0.37
C PHE A 156 -4.87 -4.84 -0.42
N CYS A 157 -5.06 -4.80 -1.73
CA CYS A 157 -4.84 -3.61 -2.53
C CYS A 157 -6.22 -3.05 -2.89
N GLY A 158 -6.33 -1.74 -3.03
CA GLY A 158 -7.57 -1.10 -3.46
C GLY A 158 -7.88 0.18 -2.74
N ARG A 159 -8.99 0.80 -3.17
CA ARG A 159 -9.35 2.17 -2.82
C ARG A 159 -9.47 2.41 -1.31
N LYS A 160 -9.91 1.41 -0.54
CA LYS A 160 -10.03 1.51 0.93
C LYS A 160 -8.66 1.79 1.60
N ASN A 161 -7.60 1.18 1.09
CA ASN A 161 -6.25 1.38 1.61
C ASN A 161 -5.69 2.72 1.17
N SER A 162 -5.99 3.14 -0.06
CA SER A 162 -5.65 4.46 -0.56
C SER A 162 -6.35 5.57 0.25
N ILE A 163 -7.63 5.39 0.63
CA ILE A 163 -8.34 6.33 1.53
C ILE A 163 -7.63 6.42 2.89
N THR A 164 -7.22 5.28 3.46
CA THR A 164 -6.47 5.25 4.72
C THR A 164 -5.13 5.98 4.58
N GLY A 165 -4.45 5.81 3.45
CA GLY A 165 -3.22 6.54 3.13
C GLY A 165 -3.44 8.06 3.05
N VAL A 166 -4.54 8.53 2.45
CA VAL A 166 -4.90 9.96 2.45
C VAL A 166 -5.14 10.48 3.86
N TRP A 167 -5.83 9.73 4.73
CA TRP A 167 -6.01 10.15 6.13
C TRP A 167 -4.68 10.21 6.89
N LEU A 168 -3.80 9.23 6.68
CA LEU A 168 -2.47 9.22 7.28
C LEU A 168 -1.63 10.40 6.79
N SER A 169 -1.70 10.77 5.51
CA SER A 169 -0.97 11.93 5.01
C SER A 169 -1.46 13.22 5.64
N VAL A 170 -2.78 13.44 5.73
CA VAL A 170 -3.35 14.61 6.44
C VAL A 170 -2.88 14.65 7.90
N PHE A 171 -2.88 13.51 8.59
CA PHE A 171 -2.40 13.44 9.97
C PHE A 171 -0.91 13.82 10.09
N PHE A 172 -0.05 13.28 9.23
CA PHE A 172 1.38 13.61 9.22
C PHE A 172 1.65 15.07 8.82
N LEU A 173 0.85 15.62 7.92
CA LEU A 173 0.94 17.03 7.52
C LEU A 173 0.64 17.95 8.70
N ILE A 174 -0.50 17.74 9.38
CA ILE A 174 -0.91 18.53 10.54
C ILE A 174 0.13 18.38 11.66
N SER A 175 0.54 17.15 11.97
CA SER A 175 1.55 16.88 13.00
C SER A 175 2.87 17.56 12.66
N GLY A 176 3.28 17.54 11.39
CA GLY A 176 4.46 18.21 10.89
C GLY A 176 4.43 19.71 11.13
N PHE A 177 3.31 20.38 10.82
CA PHE A 177 3.13 21.81 11.12
C PHE A 177 3.12 22.13 12.62
N LEU A 178 2.48 21.29 13.44
CA LEU A 178 2.47 21.47 14.90
C LEU A 178 3.88 21.41 15.50
N LEU A 179 4.77 20.60 14.92
CA LEU A 179 6.17 20.49 15.35
C LEU A 179 7.02 21.75 15.05
N PHE A 180 6.55 22.69 14.22
CA PHE A 180 7.22 23.99 14.04
C PHE A 180 6.88 25.02 15.12
N ILE A 181 5.80 24.82 15.88
CA ILE A 181 5.35 25.77 16.91
C ILE A 181 6.45 26.11 17.94
N PRO A 182 7.21 25.14 18.48
CA PRO A 182 8.30 25.43 19.41
C PRO A 182 9.38 26.33 18.80
N LEU A 183 9.74 26.11 17.53
CA LEU A 183 10.73 26.90 16.81
C LEU A 183 10.23 28.35 16.62
N ILE A 184 8.97 28.51 16.24
CA ILE A 184 8.34 29.84 16.10
C ILE A 184 8.35 30.59 17.44
N LYS A 185 7.99 29.90 18.54
CA LYS A 185 8.02 30.47 19.90
C LYS A 185 9.44 30.87 20.31
N ALA A 186 10.43 30.01 20.08
CA ALA A 186 11.84 30.28 20.40
C ALA A 186 12.38 31.48 19.62
N ASN A 187 12.08 31.58 18.32
CA ASN A 187 12.48 32.71 17.49
C ASN A 187 11.83 34.03 17.92
N LYS A 188 10.56 33.99 18.34
CA LYS A 188 9.88 35.17 18.90
C LYS A 188 10.56 35.64 20.19
N ALA A 189 10.87 34.71 21.11
CA ALA A 189 11.56 35.03 22.36
C ALA A 189 12.97 35.62 22.12
N ARG A 190 13.76 35.04 21.20
CA ARG A 190 15.08 35.58 20.81
C ARG A 190 14.98 37.01 20.25
N LYS A 191 13.98 37.29 19.40
CA LYS A 191 13.76 38.64 18.86
C LYS A 191 13.42 39.66 19.96
N THR A 192 12.54 39.31 20.89
CA THR A 192 12.17 40.19 22.02
C THR A 192 13.38 40.47 22.93
N ALA A 193 14.19 39.46 23.23
CA ALA A 193 15.41 39.61 24.02
C ALA A 193 16.42 40.55 23.32
N ASN A 194 16.63 40.38 22.00
CA ASN A 194 17.53 41.23 21.23
C ASN A 194 17.06 42.69 21.17
N GLN A 195 15.75 42.93 21.07
CA GLN A 195 15.20 44.30 21.13
C GLN A 195 15.40 44.94 22.50
N PHE A 196 15.23 44.17 23.59
CA PHE A 196 15.47 44.65 24.95
C PHE A 196 16.93 45.02 25.17
N MET A 197 17.88 44.16 24.76
CA MET A 197 19.32 44.45 24.86
C MET A 197 19.72 45.71 24.08
N LYS A 198 19.23 45.87 22.84
CA LYS A 198 19.50 47.08 22.04
C LYS A 198 19.00 48.37 22.71
N ARG A 199 17.84 48.35 23.36
CA ARG A 199 17.29 49.51 24.07
C ARG A 199 18.12 49.89 25.30
N ASN A 200 18.70 48.93 25.99
CA ASN A 200 19.52 49.20 27.19
C ASN A 200 20.93 49.68 26.82
N ILE A 201 21.52 49.19 25.73
CA ILE A 201 22.82 49.69 25.24
C ILE A 201 22.73 51.16 24.83
N LEU A 202 21.63 51.59 24.20
CA LEU A 202 21.42 52.99 23.80
C LEU A 202 21.12 53.95 24.98
N ARG A 203 20.95 53.42 26.20
CA ARG A 203 20.70 54.21 27.41
C ARG A 203 21.94 54.38 28.29
N LEU A 204 23.02 53.67 27.98
CA LEU A 204 24.34 53.78 28.61
C LEU A 204 25.22 54.70 27.78
#